data_AF-A0A3M1Z7X7-F1
#
_entry.id   AF-A0A3M1Z7X7-F1
#
_cell.length_a   1.000
_cell.length_b   1.000
_cell.length_c   1.000
_cell.angle_alpha   90.00
_cell.angle_beta   90.00
_cell.angle_gamma   90.00
#
_symmetry.space_group_name_H-M   'P 1'
#
loop_
_entity.id
_entity.type
_entity.pdbx_description
1 polymer ?
#
loop_
_entity_poly.entity_id
_entity_poly.type
_entity_poly.pdbx_seq_one_letter_code
_entity_poly.pdbx_strand_id
1 'polypeptide(L)'
;MLEGEVFVSPVSPRGSGPQEVWELVDEADPVLPFRSCDGEFCLVGAAQIAMIEREDPAPASAWARAVAVRVELAGGHAVAGDLLLEAEGRPVDALRAPGGWLLVRAGGRALWVRKAHLGAVWLEG
;
A
#
# COMPACT_ATOMS: atom_id res chain seq x y z
N MET A 1 9.55 -0.14 -13.90
CA MET A 1 8.42 0.11 -12.98
C MET A 1 7.67 1.31 -13.53
N LEU A 2 6.34 1.24 -13.66
CA LEU A 2 5.54 2.40 -14.04
C LEU A 2 5.24 3.21 -12.77
N GLU A 3 5.36 4.53 -12.86
CA GLU A 3 5.05 5.47 -11.78
C GLU A 3 4.08 6.53 -12.31
N GLY A 4 3.12 6.91 -11.47
CA GLY A 4 2.01 7.75 -11.88
C GLY A 4 0.84 7.67 -10.91
N GLU A 5 -0.32 8.10 -11.39
CA GLU A 5 -1.52 8.26 -10.59
C GLU A 5 -2.57 7.23 -11.00
N VAL A 6 -3.25 6.66 -10.00
CA VAL A 6 -4.49 5.90 -10.19
C VAL A 6 -5.68 6.77 -9.81
N PHE A 7 -6.79 6.62 -10.54
CA PHE A 7 -8.00 7.42 -10.28
C PHE A 7 -8.99 6.61 -9.46
N VAL A 8 -9.51 7.21 -8.40
CA VAL A 8 -10.65 6.69 -7.64
C VAL A 8 -11.97 7.12 -8.27
N SER A 9 -12.97 6.25 -8.24
CA SER A 9 -14.33 6.59 -8.65
C SER A 9 -14.94 7.63 -7.72
N PRO A 10 -15.75 8.59 -8.21
CA PRO A 10 -16.53 9.48 -7.35
C PRO A 10 -17.66 8.74 -6.58
N VAL A 11 -17.90 7.48 -6.91
CA VAL A 11 -18.88 6.61 -6.26
C VAL A 11 -18.20 5.30 -5.84
N SER A 12 -18.17 5.05 -4.53
CA SER A 12 -17.69 3.82 -3.93
C SER A 12 -18.59 2.63 -4.36
N PRO A 13 -17.99 1.49 -4.74
CA PRO A 13 -18.75 0.26 -4.97
C PRO A 13 -19.33 -0.35 -3.69
N ARG A 14 -18.92 0.11 -2.50
CA ARG A 14 -19.32 -0.45 -1.19
C ARG A 14 -20.21 0.46 -0.36
N GLY A 15 -20.53 1.66 -0.82
CA GLY A 15 -21.37 2.58 -0.07
C GLY A 15 -21.58 3.92 -0.73
N SER A 16 -22.04 4.88 0.07
CA SER A 16 -22.23 6.27 -0.36
C SER A 16 -20.94 7.07 -0.16
N GLY A 17 -20.46 7.72 -1.22
CA GLY A 17 -19.29 8.61 -1.18
C GLY A 17 -18.27 8.26 -2.26
N PRO A 18 -17.15 9.00 -2.34
CA PRO A 18 -16.02 8.66 -3.20
C PRO A 18 -15.46 7.28 -2.87
N GLN A 19 -14.92 6.60 -3.87
CA GLN A 19 -14.17 5.38 -3.70
C GLN A 19 -12.89 5.67 -2.92
N GLU A 20 -12.63 4.86 -1.90
CA GLU A 20 -11.45 4.96 -1.06
C GLU A 20 -10.30 4.10 -1.59
N VAL A 21 -9.06 4.44 -1.23
CA VAL A 21 -7.88 3.69 -1.67
C VAL A 21 -7.94 2.22 -1.26
N TRP A 22 -8.47 1.91 -0.06
CA TRP A 22 -8.59 0.53 0.41
C TRP A 22 -9.58 -0.29 -0.44
N GLU A 23 -10.44 0.34 -1.24
CA GLU A 23 -11.33 -0.33 -2.19
C GLU A 23 -10.60 -0.71 -3.48
N LEU A 24 -9.56 0.03 -3.88
CA LEU A 24 -8.66 -0.34 -4.99
C LEU A 24 -7.77 -1.54 -4.64
N VAL A 25 -7.49 -1.65 -3.35
CA VAL A 25 -6.69 -2.68 -2.71
C VAL A 25 -7.50 -3.99 -2.58
N ASP A 26 -8.82 -3.91 -2.67
CA ASP A 26 -9.72 -5.06 -2.64
C ASP A 26 -9.96 -5.62 -4.04
N GLU A 27 -9.94 -6.94 -4.19
CA GLU A 27 -9.72 -7.65 -5.47
C GLU A 27 -10.92 -7.66 -6.43
N ALA A 28 -11.93 -6.81 -6.19
CA ALA A 28 -13.17 -6.79 -6.98
C ALA A 28 -12.96 -6.24 -8.40
N ASP A 29 -12.02 -5.31 -8.59
CA ASP A 29 -11.77 -4.68 -9.89
C ASP A 29 -10.47 -5.21 -10.55
N PRO A 30 -10.55 -5.82 -11.75
CA PRO A 30 -9.38 -6.46 -12.37
C PRO A 30 -8.38 -5.46 -12.98
N VAL A 31 -8.83 -4.24 -13.31
CA VAL A 31 -8.03 -3.19 -13.95
C VAL A 31 -8.37 -1.82 -13.39
N LEU A 32 -7.38 -0.92 -13.30
CA LEU A 32 -7.54 0.47 -12.85
C LEU A 32 -7.04 1.45 -13.94
N PRO A 33 -7.70 2.61 -14.11
CA PRO A 33 -7.18 3.69 -14.92
C PRO A 33 -5.93 4.28 -14.27
N PHE A 34 -4.88 4.45 -15.08
CA PHE A 34 -3.58 4.94 -14.66
C PHE A 34 -3.10 6.04 -15.60
N ARG A 35 -2.54 7.11 -15.02
CA ARG A 35 -1.84 8.17 -15.74
C ARG A 35 -0.38 8.15 -15.34
N SER A 36 0.52 7.87 -16.28
CA SER A 36 1.96 7.95 -16.04
C SER A 36 2.41 9.39 -15.77
N CYS A 37 3.60 9.55 -15.19
CA CYS A 37 4.22 10.88 -15.02
C CYS A 37 4.43 11.64 -16.36
N ASP A 38 4.55 10.93 -17.47
CA ASP A 38 4.66 11.51 -18.82
C ASP A 38 3.31 11.92 -19.42
N GLY A 39 2.21 11.69 -18.69
CA GLY A 39 0.85 12.06 -19.08
C GLY A 39 0.12 11.03 -19.94
N GLU A 40 0.75 9.89 -20.25
CA GLU A 40 0.09 8.78 -20.96
C GLU A 40 -0.95 8.10 -20.07
N PHE A 41 -2.11 7.79 -20.66
CA PHE A 41 -3.19 7.05 -20.01
C PHE A 41 -3.21 5.60 -20.45
N CYS A 42 -3.31 4.69 -19.49
CA CYS A 42 -3.51 3.27 -19.75
C CYS A 42 -4.36 2.60 -18.67
N LEU A 43 -4.75 1.35 -18.92
CA LEU A 43 -5.34 0.48 -17.90
C LEU A 43 -4.24 -0.43 -17.36
N VAL A 44 -4.07 -0.43 -16.04
CA VAL A 44 -3.15 -1.36 -15.36
C VAL A 44 -3.96 -2.45 -14.70
N GLY A 45 -3.52 -3.71 -14.82
CA GLY A 45 -4.12 -4.79 -14.05
C GLY A 45 -3.92 -4.52 -12.56
N ALA A 46 -4.97 -4.58 -11.74
CA ALA A 46 -4.83 -4.43 -10.28
C ALA A 46 -3.84 -5.45 -9.72
N ALA A 47 -3.77 -6.62 -10.36
CA ALA A 47 -2.77 -7.66 -10.14
C ALA A 47 -1.31 -7.17 -10.20
N GLN A 48 -1.02 -6.16 -11.02
CA GLN A 48 0.31 -5.63 -11.30
C GLN A 48 0.72 -4.47 -10.38
N ILE A 49 -0.21 -3.97 -9.56
CA ILE A 49 0.08 -2.87 -8.64
C ILE A 49 0.89 -3.42 -7.47
N ALA A 50 2.13 -2.97 -7.37
CA ALA A 50 3.04 -3.38 -6.30
C ALA A 50 2.90 -2.47 -5.06
N MET A 51 2.54 -1.21 -5.26
CA MET A 51 2.45 -0.22 -4.19
C MET A 51 1.46 0.89 -4.54
N ILE A 52 0.73 1.38 -3.55
CA ILE A 52 -0.07 2.60 -3.61
C ILE A 52 0.39 3.53 -2.49
N GLU A 53 0.74 4.75 -2.85
CA GLU A 53 1.13 5.80 -1.91
C GLU A 53 0.01 6.82 -1.77
N ARG A 54 -0.27 7.24 -0.53
CA ARG A 54 -1.15 8.37 -0.24
C ARG A 54 -0.60 9.20 0.90
N GLU A 55 -0.97 10.47 0.93
CA GLU A 55 -0.80 11.29 2.12
C GLU A 55 -1.61 10.68 3.28
N ASP A 56 -0.99 10.51 4.43
CA ASP A 56 -1.63 9.93 5.62
C ASP A 56 -1.24 10.79 6.83
N PRO A 57 -2.11 11.72 7.25
CA PRO A 57 -1.86 12.47 8.49
C PRO A 57 -1.74 11.46 9.65
N ALA A 58 -0.81 11.73 10.57
CA ALA A 58 -0.32 10.81 11.59
C ALA A 58 -1.41 9.97 12.29
N PRO A 59 -1.15 8.69 12.64
CA PRO A 59 -2.13 7.85 13.29
C PRO A 59 -2.67 8.43 14.60
N ALA A 60 -3.98 8.39 14.75
CA ALA A 60 -4.72 8.87 15.91
C ALA A 60 -4.73 7.91 17.11
N SER A 61 -3.80 6.95 17.26
CA SER A 61 -3.92 6.04 18.42
C SER A 61 -2.66 5.43 19.01
N ALA A 62 -2.68 5.33 20.34
CA ALA A 62 -1.64 4.83 21.22
C ALA A 62 -1.53 3.28 21.28
N TRP A 63 -2.25 2.54 20.43
CA TRP A 63 -2.38 1.08 20.53
C TRP A 63 -1.50 0.29 19.55
N ALA A 64 -0.77 0.97 18.67
CA ALA A 64 0.09 0.33 17.66
C ALA A 64 1.58 0.52 17.99
N ARG A 65 2.36 -0.55 17.88
CA ARG A 65 3.82 -0.47 17.92
C ARG A 65 4.34 -0.25 16.51
N ALA A 66 5.23 0.72 16.33
CA ALA A 66 5.97 0.92 15.09
C ALA A 66 7.29 0.16 15.11
N VAL A 67 7.62 -0.50 14.01
CA VAL A 67 8.93 -1.13 13.77
C VAL A 67 9.50 -0.58 12.48
N ALA A 68 10.70 -0.03 12.54
CA ALA A 68 11.40 0.45 11.36
C ALA A 68 11.71 -0.74 10.43
N VAL A 69 11.35 -0.58 9.15
CA VAL A 69 11.55 -1.59 8.12
C VAL A 69 12.02 -0.97 6.82
N ARG A 70 12.79 -1.75 6.07
CA ARG A 70 13.02 -1.53 4.63
C ARG A 70 12.35 -2.64 3.85
N VAL A 71 11.38 -2.28 3.03
CA VAL A 71 10.63 -3.19 2.15
C VAL A 71 11.19 -3.09 0.75
N GLU A 72 11.67 -4.20 0.23
CA GLU A 72 12.15 -4.35 -1.14
C GLU A 72 11.09 -5.10 -1.96
N LEU A 73 10.69 -4.51 -3.08
CA LEU A 73 9.78 -5.11 -4.06
C LEU A 73 10.58 -6.05 -4.99
N ALA A 74 9.92 -7.06 -5.54
CA ALA A 74 10.52 -8.01 -6.49
C ALA A 74 11.10 -7.34 -7.76
N GLY A 75 10.68 -6.09 -8.04
CA GLY A 75 11.23 -5.26 -9.12
C GLY A 75 12.46 -4.42 -8.75
N GLY A 76 13.03 -4.60 -7.55
CA GLY A 76 14.24 -3.91 -7.08
C GLY A 76 14.01 -2.51 -6.49
N HIS A 77 12.78 -2.00 -6.51
CA HIS A 77 12.42 -0.77 -5.80
C HIS A 77 12.32 -1.05 -4.30
N ALA A 78 12.81 -0.14 -3.46
CA ALA A 78 12.76 -0.28 -2.02
C ALA A 78 12.23 0.98 -1.34
N VAL A 79 11.42 0.79 -0.29
CA VAL A 79 10.88 1.85 0.56
C VAL A 79 11.26 1.58 2.01
N ALA A 80 11.54 2.65 2.76
CA ALA A 80 11.81 2.59 4.19
C ALA A 80 10.71 3.33 4.96
N GLY A 81 10.34 2.81 6.13
CA GLY A 81 9.34 3.41 6.98
C GLY A 81 9.00 2.52 8.16
N ASP A 82 7.88 2.82 8.81
CA ASP A 82 7.41 2.10 9.98
C ASP A 82 6.30 1.11 9.60
N LEU A 83 6.54 -0.16 9.90
CA LEU A 83 5.50 -1.18 9.92
C LEU A 83 4.72 -1.09 11.23
N LEU A 84 3.41 -0.96 11.13
CA LEU A 84 2.53 -0.89 12.29
C LEU A 84 2.10 -2.29 12.69
N LEU A 85 2.24 -2.57 13.98
CA LEU A 85 1.89 -3.85 14.58
C LEU A 85 0.81 -3.61 15.64
N GLU A 86 -0.10 -4.57 15.77
CA GLU A 86 -0.92 -4.68 16.98
C GLU A 86 0.01 -4.80 18.21
N ALA A 87 -0.41 -4.30 19.37
CA ALA A 87 0.38 -4.36 20.60
C ALA A 87 0.84 -5.80 20.89
N GLU A 88 2.12 -5.98 21.28
CA GLU A 88 2.81 -7.28 21.42
C GLU A 88 3.00 -8.11 20.13
N GLY A 89 2.57 -7.62 18.97
CA GLY A 89 2.73 -8.28 17.67
C GLY A 89 4.18 -8.32 17.20
N ARG A 90 4.54 -9.40 16.47
CA ARG A 90 5.83 -9.52 15.78
C ARG A 90 5.68 -9.07 14.32
N PRO A 91 6.73 -8.52 13.70
CA PRO A 91 6.70 -8.15 12.27
C PRO A 91 6.24 -9.28 11.35
N VAL A 92 6.64 -10.53 11.66
CA VAL A 92 6.22 -11.71 10.89
C VAL A 92 4.72 -11.96 10.93
N ASP A 93 4.04 -11.58 12.01
CA ASP A 93 2.60 -11.78 12.14
C ASP A 93 1.84 -10.81 11.22
N ALA A 94 2.29 -9.54 11.12
CA ALA A 94 1.74 -8.58 10.16
C ALA A 94 1.97 -9.00 8.69
N LEU A 95 3.14 -9.56 8.39
CA LEU A 95 3.45 -10.10 7.06
C LEU A 95 2.56 -11.31 6.72
N ARG A 96 2.24 -12.15 7.70
CA ARG A 96 1.37 -13.34 7.53
C ARG A 96 -0.12 -13.06 7.69
N ALA A 97 -0.50 -11.88 8.18
CA ALA A 97 -1.89 -11.51 8.38
C ALA A 97 -2.68 -11.69 7.07
N PRO A 98 -3.94 -12.14 7.15
CA PRO A 98 -4.81 -12.25 5.97
C PRO A 98 -4.94 -10.89 5.27
N GLY A 99 -5.11 -10.92 3.96
CA GLY A 99 -5.13 -9.72 3.11
C GLY A 99 -3.84 -9.57 2.29
N GLY A 100 -3.99 -9.02 1.08
CA GLY A 100 -2.92 -8.94 0.09
C GLY A 100 -1.90 -7.82 0.29
N TRP A 101 -2.01 -7.04 1.36
CA TRP A 101 -1.29 -5.76 1.49
C TRP A 101 -0.67 -5.54 2.87
N LEU A 102 0.44 -4.81 2.87
CA LEU A 102 1.23 -4.38 4.01
C LEU A 102 1.17 -2.85 4.07
N LEU A 103 0.84 -2.28 5.22
CA LEU A 103 0.87 -0.82 5.41
C LEU A 103 2.19 -0.41 6.06
N VAL A 104 2.96 0.43 5.36
CA VAL A 104 4.19 1.05 5.84
C VAL A 104 3.99 2.56 5.89
N ARG A 105 4.38 3.22 6.98
CA ARG A 105 4.30 4.67 7.12
C ARG A 105 5.65 5.32 6.96
N ALA A 106 5.75 6.33 6.11
CA ALA A 106 7.00 7.04 5.84
C ALA A 106 6.74 8.53 5.68
N GLY A 107 7.30 9.36 6.55
CA GLY A 107 7.29 10.82 6.38
C GLY A 107 5.92 11.46 6.13
N GLY A 108 4.88 11.03 6.86
CA GLY A 108 3.51 11.54 6.68
C GLY A 108 2.74 10.91 5.52
N ARG A 109 3.23 9.77 5.00
CA ARG A 109 2.58 9.02 3.93
C ARG A 109 2.24 7.60 4.39
N ALA A 110 1.17 7.06 3.84
CA ALA A 110 0.81 5.64 3.92
C ALA A 110 1.18 4.96 2.60
N LEU A 111 2.03 3.94 2.70
CA LEU A 111 2.44 3.08 1.61
C LEU A 111 1.73 1.73 1.78
N TRP A 112 0.77 1.46 0.92
CA TRP A 112 0.13 0.15 0.81
C TRP A 112 0.95 -0.69 -0.15
N VAL A 113 1.74 -1.62 0.37
CA VAL A 113 2.65 -2.47 -0.39
C VAL A 113 2.01 -3.84 -0.57
N ARG A 114 1.89 -4.33 -1.80
CA ARG A 114 1.23 -5.60 -2.07
C ARG A 114 2.17 -6.77 -1.75
N LYS A 115 1.71 -7.68 -0.89
CA LYS A 115 2.49 -8.82 -0.39
C LYS A 115 2.97 -9.75 -1.50
N ALA A 116 2.17 -9.90 -2.56
CA ALA A 116 2.51 -10.72 -3.73
C ALA A 116 3.72 -10.18 -4.52
N HIS A 117 4.09 -8.91 -4.32
CA HIS A 117 5.20 -8.24 -4.99
C HIS A 117 6.40 -8.01 -4.05
N LEU A 118 6.40 -8.58 -2.85
CA LEU A 118 7.53 -8.49 -1.93
C LEU A 118 8.72 -9.31 -2.44
N GLY A 119 9.90 -8.69 -2.45
CA GLY A 119 11.18 -9.37 -2.57
C GLY A 119 11.76 -9.71 -1.20
N ALA A 120 11.95 -8.70 -0.35
CA ALA A 120 12.48 -8.85 1.00
C ALA A 120 11.94 -7.78 1.96
N VAL A 121 11.90 -8.10 3.26
CA VAL A 121 11.60 -7.14 4.32
C VAL A 121 12.72 -7.21 5.35
N TRP A 122 13.43 -6.10 5.50
CA TRP A 122 14.54 -5.95 6.45
C TRP A 122 14.01 -5.21 7.68
N LEU A 123 14.27 -5.76 8.87
CA LEU A 123 13.97 -5.08 10.13
C LEU A 123 15.16 -4.18 10.47
N GLU A 124 14.90 -2.90 10.69
CA GLU A 124 15.92 -1.93 11.11
C GLU A 124 15.82 -1.78 12.64
N GLY A 125 16.97 -1.88 13.32
CA GLY A 125 17.08 -1.92 14.78
C GLY A 125 18.04 -0.88 15.32
#